data_AF-A0A9D0NTN3-F1
#
_entry.id   AF-A0A9D0NTN3-F1
#
_cell.length_a   1.000
_cell.length_b   1.000
_cell.length_c   1.000
_cell.angle_alpha   90.00
_cell.angle_beta   90.00
_cell.angle_gamma   90.00
#
_symmetry.space_group_name_H-M   'P 1'
#
loop_
_entity.id
_entity.type
_entity.pdbx_description
1 polymer ?
#
loop_
_entity_poly.entity_id
_entity_poly.type
_entity_poly.pdbx_seq_one_letter_code
_entity_poly.pdbx_strand_id
1 'polypeptide(L)'
;MRAFTCLAVSAVFLVVPFSAASARANVYRCVSPGGQVSYQQFPCHSDDAPIKLRDPGSGWSPLRPGERALLDSYRKEAAERRRKRPTAQKKVPKESPACWNRRKQLEAVRAKLRRGYTLNESDKLHRKRNNYEDYLRQFCS
;
A
#
# COMPACT_ATOMS: atom_id res chain seq x y z
N MET A 1 47.94 33.85 24.31
CA MET A 1 47.61 32.69 25.16
C MET A 1 46.18 32.28 24.85
N ARG A 2 45.98 31.01 24.49
CA ARG A 2 44.70 30.45 24.01
C ARG A 2 43.85 30.03 25.20
N ALA A 3 42.56 30.34 25.19
CA ALA A 3 41.56 29.67 26.02
C ALA A 3 40.35 29.36 25.15
N PHE A 4 40.30 28.12 24.64
CA PHE A 4 39.09 27.55 24.05
C PHE A 4 38.41 26.73 25.14
N THR A 5 37.31 27.23 25.68
CA THR A 5 36.46 26.47 26.60
C THR A 5 35.39 25.75 25.78
N CYS A 6 35.54 24.43 25.66
CA CYS A 6 34.52 23.51 25.17
C CYS A 6 33.39 23.44 26.19
N LEU A 7 32.21 23.96 25.86
CA LEU A 7 30.97 23.67 26.58
C LEU A 7 30.17 22.63 25.79
N ALA A 8 30.28 21.39 26.23
CA ALA A 8 29.42 20.30 25.79
C ALA A 8 28.03 20.47 26.42
N VAL A 9 27.05 20.90 25.63
CA VAL A 9 25.64 20.96 26.05
C VAL A 9 24.99 19.64 25.70
N SER A 10 24.92 18.75 26.68
CA SER A 10 24.16 17.50 26.63
C SER A 10 22.66 17.79 26.76
N ALA A 11 21.93 17.73 25.63
CA ALA A 11 20.48 17.85 25.58
C ALA A 11 19.82 16.53 26.02
N VAL A 12 19.25 16.50 27.22
CA VAL A 12 18.40 15.41 27.72
C VAL A 12 17.02 15.54 27.07
N PHE A 13 16.72 14.68 26.09
CA PHE A 13 15.38 14.55 25.52
C PHE A 13 14.45 13.87 26.54
N LEU A 14 13.61 14.66 27.21
CA LEU A 14 12.49 14.17 28.00
C LEU A 14 11.42 13.59 27.07
N VAL A 15 11.37 12.26 26.96
CA VAL A 15 10.29 11.54 26.29
C VAL A 15 9.07 11.57 27.21
N VAL A 16 8.12 12.46 26.92
CA VAL A 16 6.81 12.48 27.59
C VAL A 16 5.97 11.33 27.01
N PRO A 17 5.56 10.32 27.81
CA PRO A 17 4.67 9.27 27.34
C PRO A 17 3.28 9.87 27.14
N PHE A 18 2.85 9.98 25.89
CA PHE A 18 1.49 10.37 25.54
C PHE A 18 0.56 9.20 25.91
N SER A 19 -0.09 9.28 27.07
CA SER A 19 -1.12 8.33 27.47
C SER A 19 -2.28 8.42 26.48
N ALA A 20 -2.40 7.42 25.60
CA ALA A 20 -3.55 7.28 24.71
C ALA A 20 -4.79 6.93 25.55
N ALA A 21 -5.51 7.96 25.99
CA ALA A 21 -6.86 7.78 26.51
C ALA A 21 -7.70 7.18 25.37
N SER A 22 -8.20 5.96 25.56
CA SER A 22 -9.17 5.34 24.66
C SER A 22 -10.49 6.09 24.79
N ALA A 23 -10.62 7.20 24.05
CA ALA A 23 -11.89 7.87 23.88
C ALA A 23 -12.83 6.87 23.17
N ARG A 24 -13.71 6.24 23.94
CA ARG A 24 -14.85 5.49 23.40
C ARG A 24 -15.75 6.52 22.72
N ALA A 25 -15.52 6.75 21.44
CA ALA A 25 -16.30 7.68 20.64
C ALA A 25 -17.70 7.08 20.45
N ASN A 26 -18.66 7.54 21.24
CA ASN A 26 -20.06 7.23 21.01
C ASN A 26 -20.53 8.08 19.83
N VAL A 27 -20.94 7.44 18.74
CA VAL A 27 -21.52 8.12 17.56
C VAL A 27 -23.03 7.99 17.64
N TYR A 28 -23.73 9.12 17.74
CA TYR A 28 -25.17 9.22 17.81
C TYR A 28 -25.75 9.51 16.42
N ARG A 29 -26.86 8.86 16.08
CA ARG A 29 -27.64 9.11 14.85
C ARG A 29 -28.85 9.96 15.22
N CYS A 30 -28.86 11.21 14.80
CA CYS A 30 -29.96 12.16 15.04
C CYS A 30 -30.81 12.29 13.78
N VAL A 31 -32.13 12.38 13.96
CA VAL A 31 -33.10 12.50 12.86
C VAL A 31 -33.85 13.79 13.05
N SER A 32 -33.56 14.79 12.22
CA SER A 32 -34.23 16.08 12.31
C SER A 32 -35.73 15.96 11.94
N PRO A 33 -36.59 16.90 12.37
CA PRO A 33 -38.03 16.87 12.07
C PRO A 33 -38.37 16.77 10.58
N GLY A 34 -37.47 17.22 9.68
CA GLY A 34 -37.58 17.07 8.23
C GLY A 34 -37.09 15.74 7.65
N GLY A 35 -36.78 14.74 8.48
CA GLY A 35 -36.29 13.42 8.07
C GLY A 35 -34.81 13.36 7.69
N GLN A 36 -34.07 14.46 7.82
CA GLN A 36 -32.63 14.49 7.54
C GLN A 36 -31.85 13.76 8.65
N VAL A 37 -30.93 12.89 8.25
CA VAL A 37 -30.11 12.08 9.18
C VAL A 37 -28.73 12.72 9.31
N SER A 38 -28.29 12.99 10.55
CA SER A 38 -26.93 13.44 10.85
C SER A 38 -26.26 12.53 11.89
N TYR A 39 -24.94 12.43 11.81
CA TYR A 39 -24.13 11.64 12.74
C TYR A 39 -23.22 12.57 13.55
N GLN A 40 -23.31 12.49 14.87
CA GLN A 40 -22.59 13.38 15.78
C GLN A 40 -21.91 12.60 16.91
N GLN A 41 -20.84 13.15 17.46
CA GLN A 41 -20.12 12.55 18.59
C GLN A 41 -20.73 12.93 19.95
N PHE A 42 -21.67 13.88 19.94
CA PHE A 42 -22.39 14.36 21.11
C PHE A 42 -23.87 13.93 21.02
N PRO A 43 -24.57 13.77 22.16
CA PRO A 43 -25.98 13.41 22.18
C PRO A 43 -26.84 14.40 21.37
N CYS A 44 -27.90 13.89 20.74
CA CYS A 44 -28.86 14.73 20.01
C CYS A 44 -29.53 15.75 20.96
N HIS A 45 -29.88 16.92 20.44
CA HIS A 45 -30.61 17.93 21.21
C HIS A 45 -31.98 17.37 21.64
N SER A 46 -32.48 17.82 22.80
CA SER A 46 -33.41 17.14 23.72
C SER A 46 -34.74 16.59 23.18
N ASP A 47 -35.09 16.81 21.92
CA ASP A 47 -36.37 16.36 21.34
C ASP A 47 -36.26 15.03 20.58
N ASP A 48 -35.04 14.52 20.36
CA ASP A 48 -34.81 13.24 19.70
C ASP A 48 -34.65 12.12 20.75
N ALA A 49 -35.66 11.25 20.86
CA ALA A 49 -35.57 10.07 21.71
C ALA A 49 -34.39 9.18 21.27
N PRO A 50 -33.46 8.83 22.17
CA PRO A 50 -32.31 8.01 21.81
C PRO A 50 -32.78 6.63 21.35
N ILE A 51 -32.47 6.28 20.10
CA ILE A 51 -32.72 4.94 19.57
C ILE A 51 -31.77 3.98 20.28
N LYS A 52 -32.28 3.14 21.18
CA LYS A 52 -31.50 2.06 21.79
C LYS A 52 -31.19 1.05 20.69
N LEU A 53 -29.91 0.89 20.34
CA LEU A 53 -29.48 -0.24 19.52
C LEU A 53 -29.82 -1.51 20.31
N ARG A 54 -30.67 -2.36 19.71
CA ARG A 54 -31.13 -3.62 20.33
C ARG A 54 -29.97 -4.59 20.59
N ASP A 55 -28.87 -4.43 19.86
CA ASP A 55 -27.62 -5.15 20.05
C ASP A 55 -26.41 -4.22 19.83
N PRO A 56 -25.78 -3.69 20.89
CA PRO A 56 -24.47 -3.03 20.77
C PRO A 56 -23.34 -4.03 20.39
N GLY A 57 -23.66 -5.33 20.37
CA GLY A 57 -22.75 -6.44 20.09
C GLY A 57 -22.83 -6.98 18.65
N SER A 58 -23.29 -6.21 17.66
CA SER A 58 -23.18 -6.63 16.24
C SER A 58 -21.72 -6.71 15.74
N GLY A 59 -20.74 -6.61 16.65
CA GLY A 59 -19.37 -7.00 16.44
C GLY A 59 -19.28 -8.51 16.32
N TRP A 60 -19.32 -8.99 15.07
CA TRP A 60 -18.82 -10.30 14.67
C TRP A 60 -19.37 -11.47 15.49
N SER A 61 -20.62 -11.88 15.20
CA SER A 61 -21.06 -13.20 15.64
C SER A 61 -20.04 -14.25 15.14
N PRO A 62 -19.59 -15.17 16.00
CA PRO A 62 -18.66 -16.21 15.56
C PRO A 62 -19.34 -17.01 14.45
N LEU A 63 -18.61 -17.33 13.38
CA LEU A 63 -19.15 -18.05 12.21
C LEU A 63 -19.96 -19.26 12.68
N ARG A 64 -21.11 -19.50 12.06
CA ARG A 64 -21.91 -20.70 12.35
C ARG A 64 -21.10 -21.95 12.00
N PRO A 65 -21.36 -23.12 12.62
CA PRO A 65 -20.59 -24.34 12.33
C PRO A 65 -20.50 -24.69 10.83
N GLY A 66 -21.60 -24.49 10.07
CA GLY A 66 -21.61 -24.71 8.62
C GLY A 66 -20.76 -23.71 7.84
N GLU A 67 -20.72 -22.45 8.26
CA GLU A 67 -19.90 -21.40 7.63
C GLU A 67 -18.41 -21.64 7.90
N ARG A 68 -18.05 -22.14 9.10
CA ARG A 68 -16.68 -22.56 9.41
C ARG A 68 -16.22 -23.71 8.52
N ALA A 69 -17.06 -24.73 8.35
CA ALA A 69 -16.74 -25.87 7.50
C ALA A 69 -16.50 -25.45 6.04
N LEU A 70 -17.31 -24.53 5.52
CA LEU A 70 -17.15 -23.97 4.18
C LEU A 70 -15.86 -23.13 4.03
N LEU A 71 -15.54 -22.32 5.05
CA LEU A 71 -14.29 -21.55 5.05
C LEU A 71 -13.06 -22.48 5.02
N ASP A 72 -13.11 -23.57 5.79
CA ASP A 72 -12.04 -24.55 5.83
C ASP A 72 -11.90 -25.34 4.52
N SER A 73 -13.00 -25.63 3.81
CA SER A 73 -12.92 -26.24 2.48
C SER A 73 -12.24 -25.30 1.48
N TYR A 74 -12.57 -24.01 1.48
CA TYR A 74 -11.91 -23.04 0.61
C TYR A 74 -10.42 -22.89 0.92
N ARG A 75 -10.05 -22.89 2.21
CA ARG A 75 -8.64 -22.85 2.62
C ARG A 75 -7.86 -24.08 2.15
N LYS A 76 -8.45 -25.27 2.29
CA LYS A 76 -7.84 -26.53 1.80
C LYS A 76 -7.65 -26.52 0.30
N GLU A 77 -8.67 -26.12 -0.45
CA GLU A 77 -8.61 -26.04 -1.92
C GLU A 77 -7.53 -25.04 -2.37
N ALA A 78 -7.49 -23.85 -1.75
CA ALA A 78 -6.45 -22.85 -2.05
C ALA A 78 -5.04 -23.37 -1.75
N ALA A 79 -4.86 -24.09 -0.64
CA ALA A 79 -3.58 -24.72 -0.29
C ALA A 79 -3.19 -25.80 -1.29
N GLU A 80 -4.14 -26.62 -1.75
CA GLU A 80 -3.91 -27.65 -2.75
C GLU A 80 -3.53 -27.04 -4.11
N ARG A 81 -4.22 -25.98 -4.54
CA ARG A 81 -3.85 -25.20 -5.74
C ARG A 81 -2.45 -24.62 -5.64
N ARG A 82 -2.02 -24.16 -4.47
CA ARG A 82 -0.65 -23.66 -4.24
C ARG A 82 0.40 -24.78 -4.32
N ARG A 83 0.09 -25.98 -3.83
CA ARG A 83 0.98 -27.16 -3.90
C ARG A 83 1.08 -27.71 -5.32
N LYS A 84 -0.04 -27.77 -6.04
CA LYS A 84 -0.12 -28.25 -7.43
C LYS A 84 0.37 -27.23 -8.44
N ARG A 85 0.45 -25.95 -8.08
CA ARG A 85 1.11 -24.95 -8.92
C ARG A 85 2.57 -25.39 -9.02
N PRO A 86 3.05 -25.84 -10.19
CA PRO A 86 4.45 -26.11 -10.33
C PRO A 86 5.14 -24.79 -9.96
N THR A 87 6.05 -24.85 -8.99
CA THR A 87 7.14 -23.88 -8.90
C THR A 87 8.00 -24.09 -10.13
N ALA A 88 7.43 -23.78 -11.30
CA ALA A 88 8.20 -23.36 -12.44
C ALA A 88 8.87 -22.06 -11.98
N GLN A 89 9.94 -22.22 -11.20
CA GLN A 89 11.12 -21.42 -11.39
C GLN A 89 11.38 -21.57 -12.87
N LYS A 90 10.77 -20.66 -13.67
CA LYS A 90 11.17 -20.44 -15.04
C LYS A 90 12.67 -20.30 -14.89
N LYS A 91 13.42 -21.31 -15.33
CA LYS A 91 14.84 -21.16 -15.57
C LYS A 91 14.87 -19.99 -16.52
N VAL A 92 15.13 -18.80 -15.97
CA VAL A 92 15.31 -17.61 -16.80
C VAL A 92 16.44 -18.05 -17.72
N PRO A 93 16.19 -18.22 -19.03
CA PRO A 93 17.26 -18.60 -19.92
C PRO A 93 18.39 -17.63 -19.62
N LYS A 94 19.60 -18.15 -19.38
CA LYS A 94 20.77 -17.30 -19.14
C LYS A 94 20.93 -16.48 -20.41
N GLU A 95 20.33 -15.30 -20.44
CA GLU A 95 20.43 -14.37 -21.55
C GLU A 95 21.91 -14.13 -21.78
N SER A 96 22.32 -14.04 -23.04
CA SER A 96 23.71 -13.70 -23.32
C SER A 96 24.04 -12.37 -22.63
N PRO A 97 25.27 -12.20 -22.09
CA PRO A 97 25.65 -10.95 -21.44
C PRO A 97 25.40 -9.72 -22.32
N ALA A 98 25.54 -9.87 -23.64
CA ALA A 98 25.23 -8.84 -24.63
C ALA A 98 23.74 -8.45 -24.63
N CYS A 99 22.83 -9.43 -24.66
CA CYS A 99 21.38 -9.20 -24.61
C CYS A 99 20.96 -8.52 -23.31
N TRP A 100 21.49 -8.99 -22.18
CA TRP A 100 21.19 -8.40 -20.88
C TRP A 100 21.67 -6.94 -20.78
N ASN A 101 22.90 -6.67 -21.22
CA ASN A 101 23.46 -5.32 -21.26
C ASN A 101 22.59 -4.39 -22.13
N ARG A 102 22.13 -4.88 -23.29
CA ARG A 102 21.29 -4.10 -24.19
C ARG A 102 19.91 -3.79 -23.59
N ARG A 103 19.30 -4.76 -22.89
CA ARG A 103 18.06 -4.52 -22.13
C ARG A 103 18.23 -3.45 -21.06
N LYS A 104 19.33 -3.48 -20.30
CA LYS A 104 19.64 -2.43 -19.33
C LYS A 104 19.78 -1.04 -19.97
N GLN A 105 20.44 -0.95 -21.11
CA GLN A 105 20.55 0.31 -21.86
C GLN A 105 19.17 0.82 -22.32
N LEU A 106 18.30 -0.07 -22.79
CA LEU A 106 16.91 0.27 -23.14
C LEU A 106 16.12 0.77 -21.95
N GLU A 107 16.25 0.13 -20.78
CA GLU A 107 15.59 0.59 -19.56
C GLU A 107 16.08 1.97 -19.13
N ALA A 108 17.38 2.25 -19.22
CA ALA A 108 17.93 3.58 -18.91
C ALA A 108 17.37 4.66 -19.84
N VAL A 109 17.27 4.39 -21.15
CA VAL A 109 16.65 5.31 -22.11
C VAL A 109 15.17 5.52 -21.81
N ARG A 110 14.41 4.44 -21.54
CA ARG A 110 13.00 4.51 -21.16
C ARG A 110 12.77 5.26 -19.84
N ALA A 111 13.69 5.13 -18.88
CA ALA A 111 13.66 5.88 -17.63
C ALA A 111 13.89 7.37 -17.87
N LYS A 112 14.85 7.74 -18.73
CA LYS A 112 15.07 9.15 -19.10
C LYS A 112 13.87 9.74 -19.83
N LEU A 113 13.28 8.99 -20.78
CA LEU A 113 12.05 9.39 -21.47
C LEU A 113 10.89 9.65 -20.49
N ARG A 114 10.76 8.84 -19.43
CA ARG A 114 9.72 9.03 -18.39
C ARG A 114 9.97 10.19 -17.44
N ARG A 115 11.23 10.50 -17.12
CA ARG A 115 11.61 11.58 -16.20
C ARG A 115 11.49 12.98 -16.84
N GLY A 116 11.39 13.04 -18.16
CA GLY A 116 11.46 14.27 -18.92
C GLY A 116 12.86 14.53 -19.48
N TYR A 117 12.90 15.17 -20.64
CA TYR A 117 14.10 15.46 -21.42
C TYR A 117 13.90 16.76 -22.18
N THR A 118 14.99 17.36 -22.67
CA THR A 118 14.90 18.60 -23.46
C THR A 118 14.54 18.29 -24.91
N LEU A 119 13.93 19.25 -25.62
CA LEU A 119 13.52 19.05 -27.03
C LEU A 119 14.67 18.57 -27.92
N ASN A 120 15.87 19.12 -27.72
CA ASN A 120 17.07 18.74 -28.48
C ASN A 120 17.52 17.28 -28.23
N GLU A 121 17.12 16.68 -27.09
CA GLU A 121 17.43 15.29 -26.76
C GLU A 121 16.37 14.30 -27.25
N SER A 122 15.18 14.78 -27.62
CA SER A 122 14.01 13.96 -28.00
C SER A 122 14.35 12.95 -29.08
N ASP A 123 14.74 13.43 -30.26
CA ASP A 123 15.01 12.58 -31.43
C ASP A 123 16.12 11.58 -31.14
N LYS A 124 17.15 12.00 -30.39
CA LYS A 124 18.27 11.15 -30.02
C LYS A 124 17.82 10.01 -29.10
N LEU A 125 16.96 10.28 -28.12
CA LEU A 125 16.46 9.27 -27.20
C LEU A 125 15.49 8.30 -27.89
N HIS A 126 14.61 8.81 -28.74
CA HIS A 126 13.69 7.97 -29.52
C HIS A 126 14.45 7.07 -30.51
N ARG A 127 15.44 7.61 -31.24
CA ARG A 127 16.32 6.81 -32.11
C ARG A 127 17.09 5.75 -31.33
N LYS A 128 17.66 6.10 -30.17
CA LYS A 128 18.36 5.13 -29.31
C LYS A 128 17.44 4.01 -28.82
N ARG A 129 16.22 4.35 -28.39
CA ARG A 129 15.22 3.38 -27.95
C ARG A 129 14.91 2.39 -29.07
N ASN A 130 14.58 2.89 -30.26
CA ASN A 130 14.24 2.06 -31.41
C ASN A 130 15.43 1.15 -31.78
N ASN A 131 16.65 1.70 -31.86
CA ASN A 131 17.86 0.89 -32.15
C ASN A 131 18.10 -0.23 -31.13
N TYR A 132 17.76 -0.01 -29.86
CA TYR A 132 17.91 -1.02 -28.82
C TYR A 132 16.81 -2.08 -28.90
N GLU A 133 15.58 -1.65 -29.16
CA GLU A 133 14.44 -2.55 -29.39
C GLU A 133 14.65 -3.43 -30.62
N ASP A 134 15.12 -2.86 -31.74
CA ASP A 134 15.41 -3.60 -32.97
C ASP A 134 16.53 -4.62 -32.77
N TYR A 135 17.61 -4.24 -32.08
CA TYR A 135 18.69 -5.18 -31.73
C TYR A 135 18.16 -6.35 -30.90
N LEU A 136 17.37 -6.06 -29.85
CA LEU A 136 16.84 -7.10 -28.99
C LEU A 136 15.88 -8.02 -29.75
N ARG A 137 15.09 -7.47 -30.68
CA ARG A 137 14.18 -8.24 -31.52
C ARG A 137 14.92 -9.17 -32.48
N GLN A 138 16.03 -8.71 -33.07
CA GLN A 138 16.80 -9.48 -34.05
C GLN A 138 17.72 -10.53 -33.41
N PHE A 139 18.37 -10.20 -32.29
CA PHE A 139 19.48 -11.01 -31.76
C PHE A 139 19.20 -11.70 -30.41
N CYS A 140 18.12 -11.34 -29.71
CA CYS A 140 17.88 -11.75 -28.33
C CYS A 140 16.49 -12.37 -28.10
N SER A 141 15.92 -12.95 -29.16
CA SER A 141 14.64 -13.69 -29.12
C SER A 141 14.79 -15.06 -28.49
#